data_AF-A0A8S3KB80-F1
#
_entry.id   AF-A0A8S3KB80-F1
#
_cell.length_a   1.000
_cell.length_b   1.000
_cell.length_c   1.000
_cell.angle_alpha   90.00
_cell.angle_beta   90.00
_cell.angle_gamma   90.00
#
_symmetry.space_group_name_H-M   'P 1'
#
loop_
_entity.id
_entity.type
_entity.pdbx_description
1 polymer ?
#
loop_
_entity_poly.entity_id
_entity_poly.type
_entity_poly.pdbx_seq_one_letter_code
_entity_poly.pdbx_strand_id
1 'polypeptide(L)'
;ARKAATYSYVFGYPLQTNGTFNSSECEGHTCHGDELVFLFEAFWTNLTTNIDRYISTALATYWTNYAKSKDPNQPMQIPLVWPKVTNLPGSKKR
;
A
#
# COMPACT_ATOMS: atom_id res chain seq x y z
N ALA A 1 25.21 -8.91 12.80
CA ALA A 1 24.44 -7.95 11.99
C ALA A 1 23.19 -7.54 12.75
N ARG A 2 22.85 -6.24 12.84
CA ARG A 2 21.56 -5.79 13.40
C ARG A 2 20.45 -6.12 12.40
N LYS A 3 19.31 -6.67 12.85
CA LYS A 3 18.14 -6.87 12.00
C LYS A 3 17.58 -5.50 11.62
N ALA A 4 17.39 -5.25 10.32
CA ALA A 4 16.68 -4.05 9.87
C ALA A 4 15.21 -4.14 10.27
N ALA A 5 14.56 -3.00 10.51
CA ALA A 5 13.12 -2.96 10.69
C ALA A 5 12.43 -3.40 9.40
N THR A 6 11.41 -4.25 9.51
CA THR A 6 10.60 -4.72 8.39
C THR A 6 9.16 -4.31 8.63
N TYR A 7 8.51 -3.82 7.58
CA TYR A 7 7.11 -3.45 7.55
C TYR A 7 6.44 -4.22 6.41
N SER A 8 5.21 -4.67 6.62
CA SER A 8 4.45 -5.45 5.63
C SER A 8 3.02 -4.93 5.56
N TYR A 9 2.49 -4.80 4.33
CA TYR A 9 1.11 -4.43 4.06
C TYR A 9 0.51 -5.38 3.03
N VAL A 10 -0.82 -5.44 3.03
CA VAL A 10 -1.63 -6.10 1.99
C VAL A 10 -2.56 -5.03 1.44
N PHE A 11 -2.47 -4.78 0.13
CA PHE A 11 -3.42 -3.90 -0.54
C PHE A 11 -4.68 -4.72 -0.85
N GLY A 12 -5.86 -4.20 -0.47
CA GLY A 12 -7.13 -4.93 -0.58
C GLY A 12 -8.32 -4.04 -0.89
N TYR A 13 -8.08 -2.83 -1.39
CA TYR A 13 -9.14 -1.97 -1.87
C TYR A 13 -9.35 -2.23 -3.37
N PRO A 14 -10.55 -2.65 -3.81
CA PRO A 14 -10.78 -3.07 -5.18
C PRO A 14 -11.02 -1.87 -6.11
N LEU A 15 -10.66 -2.06 -7.39
CA LEU A 15 -11.16 -1.20 -8.45
C LEU A 15 -12.58 -1.62 -8.84
N GLN A 16 -13.40 -0.65 -9.24
CA GLN A 16 -14.75 -0.90 -9.77
C GLN A 16 -14.72 -1.17 -11.29
N THR A 17 -13.54 -1.41 -11.85
CA THR A 17 -13.29 -1.67 -13.27
C THR A 17 -12.58 -3.01 -13.40
N ASN A 18 -12.26 -3.43 -14.63
CA ASN A 18 -11.51 -4.66 -14.95
C ASN A 18 -10.04 -4.67 -14.45
N GLY A 19 -9.69 -3.88 -13.44
CA GLY A 19 -8.35 -3.76 -12.89
C GLY A 19 -7.33 -3.15 -13.86
N THR A 20 -6.07 -3.19 -13.44
CA THR A 20 -4.92 -2.63 -14.18
C THR A 20 -4.66 -3.36 -15.50
N PHE A 21 -4.97 -4.66 -15.57
CA PHE A 21 -4.68 -5.52 -16.72
C PHE A 21 -5.92 -5.88 -17.56
N ASN A 22 -7.04 -5.16 -17.37
CA ASN A 22 -8.28 -5.33 -18.12
C ASN A 22 -8.80 -6.79 -18.17
N SER A 23 -8.91 -7.41 -17.00
CA SER A 23 -9.49 -8.74 -16.79
C SER A 23 -10.84 -8.60 -16.07
N SER A 24 -11.89 -9.21 -16.62
CA SER A 24 -13.24 -9.16 -16.04
C SER A 24 -13.31 -9.80 -14.64
N GLU A 25 -12.40 -10.72 -14.34
CA GLU A 25 -12.25 -11.34 -13.03
C GLU A 25 -11.80 -10.34 -11.95
N CYS A 26 -11.25 -9.19 -12.36
CA CYS A 26 -10.79 -8.13 -11.46
C CYS A 26 -11.88 -7.12 -11.10
N GLU A 27 -13.04 -7.13 -11.76
CA GLU A 27 -14.12 -6.20 -11.43
C GLU A 27 -14.61 -6.45 -10.00
N GLY A 28 -14.50 -5.42 -9.15
CA GLY A 28 -14.87 -5.51 -7.73
C GLY A 28 -13.87 -6.32 -6.88
N HIS A 29 -12.71 -6.68 -7.42
CA HIS A 29 -11.65 -7.41 -6.72
C HIS A 29 -10.34 -6.61 -6.72
N THR A 30 -9.39 -7.03 -5.88
CA THR A 30 -8.02 -6.51 -5.93
C THR A 30 -7.17 -7.48 -6.74
N CYS A 31 -6.74 -7.03 -7.91
CA CYS A 31 -5.81 -7.76 -8.76
C CYS A 31 -4.38 -7.25 -8.62
N HIS A 32 -3.44 -8.04 -9.14
CA HIS A 32 -2.04 -7.64 -9.19
C HIS A 32 -1.90 -6.30 -9.91
N GLY A 33 -1.19 -5.34 -9.31
CA GLY A 33 -0.93 -4.04 -9.91
C GLY A 33 -2.00 -2.99 -9.65
N ASP A 34 -3.16 -3.34 -9.09
CA ASP A 34 -4.24 -2.38 -8.81
C ASP A 34 -3.86 -1.32 -7.78
N GLU A 35 -2.83 -1.55 -6.95
CA GLU A 35 -2.31 -0.53 -6.05
C GLU A 35 -1.58 0.61 -6.79
N LEU A 36 -1.09 0.35 -8.01
CA LEU A 36 -0.27 1.31 -8.76
C LEU A 36 -1.04 2.56 -9.12
N VAL A 37 -2.34 2.44 -9.43
CA VAL A 37 -3.17 3.60 -9.77
C VAL A 37 -3.33 4.54 -8.57
N PHE A 38 -3.35 4.00 -7.34
CA PHE A 38 -3.42 4.77 -6.11
C PHE A 38 -2.07 5.39 -5.73
N LEU A 39 -0.95 4.71 -6.02
CA LEU A 39 0.39 5.21 -5.68
C LEU A 39 0.88 6.30 -6.65
N PHE A 40 0.56 6.17 -7.94
CA PHE A 40 1.13 7.00 -9.00
C PHE A 40 0.13 7.95 -9.68
N GLU A 41 -1.13 7.98 -9.23
CA GLU A 41 -2.21 8.72 -9.90
C GLU A 41 -2.26 8.41 -11.41
N ALA A 42 -2.24 7.11 -11.71
CA ALA A 42 -2.04 6.65 -13.07
C ALA A 42 -3.17 7.03 -14.03
N PHE A 43 -2.83 7.42 -15.26
CA PHE A 43 -3.78 7.98 -16.24
C PHE A 43 -4.85 6.99 -16.75
N TRP A 44 -4.66 5.69 -16.58
CA TRP A 44 -5.55 4.65 -17.12
C TRP A 44 -6.72 4.31 -16.19
N THR A 45 -6.83 4.94 -15.02
CA THR A 45 -7.96 4.76 -14.11
C THR A 45 -8.25 6.05 -13.37
N ASN A 46 -9.52 6.46 -13.36
CA ASN A 46 -9.93 7.67 -12.65
C ASN A 46 -10.28 7.34 -11.19
N LEU A 47 -9.53 7.95 -10.26
CA LEU A 47 -9.84 7.93 -8.83
C LEU A 47 -10.89 9.02 -8.53
N THR A 48 -12.16 8.65 -8.64
CA THR A 48 -13.27 9.62 -8.64
C THR A 48 -13.90 9.83 -7.27
N THR A 49 -13.77 8.87 -6.35
CA THR A 49 -14.43 8.94 -5.06
C THR A 49 -13.54 9.60 -4.00
N ASN A 50 -14.17 10.13 -2.93
CA ASN A 50 -13.43 10.63 -1.77
C ASN A 50 -12.61 9.52 -1.09
N ILE A 51 -13.08 8.27 -1.16
CA ILE A 51 -12.39 7.10 -0.60
C ILE A 51 -11.14 6.80 -1.43
N ASP A 52 -11.23 6.86 -2.77
CA ASP A 52 -10.07 6.64 -3.65
C ASP A 52 -8.96 7.65 -3.34
N ARG A 53 -9.31 8.93 -3.20
CA ARG A 53 -8.37 10.00 -2.85
C ARG A 53 -7.76 9.79 -1.47
N TYR A 54 -8.56 9.37 -0.49
CA TYR A 54 -8.07 9.06 0.85
C TYR A 54 -7.05 7.92 0.82
N ILE A 55 -7.33 6.85 0.08
CA ILE A 55 -6.45 5.69 -0.05
C ILE A 55 -5.17 6.05 -0.80
N SER A 56 -5.28 6.79 -1.91
CA SER A 56 -4.12 7.28 -2.67
C SER A 56 -3.22 8.17 -1.80
N THR A 57 -3.80 9.12 -1.08
CA THR A 57 -3.06 10.00 -0.15
C THR A 57 -2.36 9.20 0.94
N ALA A 58 -3.06 8.24 1.56
CA ALA A 58 -2.47 7.40 2.61
C ALA A 58 -1.32 6.55 2.07
N LEU A 59 -1.50 5.89 0.92
CA LEU A 59 -0.49 5.05 0.30
C LEU A 59 0.77 5.86 -0.05
N ALA A 60 0.60 7.01 -0.70
CA ALA A 60 1.70 7.92 -1.02
C ALA A 60 2.42 8.42 0.26
N THR A 61 1.67 8.74 1.31
CA THR A 61 2.24 9.19 2.60
C THR A 61 3.10 8.10 3.24
N TYR A 62 2.61 6.86 3.33
CA TYR A 62 3.40 5.76 3.91
C TYR A 62 4.66 5.46 3.10
N TRP A 63 4.55 5.41 1.77
CA TRP A 63 5.69 5.14 0.89
C TRP A 63 6.75 6.24 0.98
N THR A 64 6.35 7.51 0.98
CA THR A 64 7.27 8.65 1.07
C THR A 64 7.87 8.81 2.46
N ASN A 65 7.11 8.56 3.52
CA ASN A 65 7.64 8.47 4.89
C ASN A 65 8.75 7.43 5.00
N TYR A 66 8.49 6.21 4.53
CA TYR A 66 9.49 5.14 4.56
C TYR A 66 10.73 5.49 3.73
N ALA A 67 10.55 6.02 2.52
CA ALA A 67 11.66 6.45 1.67
C ALA A 67 12.52 7.54 2.35
N LYS A 68 11.89 8.46 3.09
CA LYS A 68 12.56 9.56 3.78
C LYS A 68 13.29 9.14 5.06
N SER A 69 12.67 8.30 5.88
CA SER A 69 13.07 8.08 7.28
C SER A 69 13.38 6.61 7.64
N LYS A 70 13.07 5.65 6.76
CA LYS A 70 13.04 4.21 7.04
C LYS A 70 11.97 3.79 8.06
N ASP A 71 11.00 4.67 8.33
CA ASP A 71 9.83 4.42 9.16
C ASP A 71 8.58 4.95 8.44
N PRO A 72 7.61 4.11 8.07
CA PRO A 72 6.42 4.56 7.34
C PRO A 72 5.54 5.49 8.19
N ASN A 73 5.76 5.57 9.51
CA ASN A 73 4.97 6.41 10.42
C ASN A 73 5.49 7.85 10.55
N GLN A 74 6.60 8.20 9.88
CA GLN A 74 7.29 9.48 10.04
C GLN A 74 7.95 9.95 8.72
N PRO A 75 8.04 11.27 8.46
CA PRO A 75 7.70 12.38 9.35
C PRO A 75 6.26 12.89 9.23
N MET A 76 5.56 12.54 8.15
CA MET A 76 4.20 13.03 7.92
C MET A 76 3.20 12.25 8.76
N GLN A 77 2.12 12.93 9.18
CA GLN A 77 1.03 12.29 9.91
C GLN A 77 0.35 11.22 9.05
N ILE A 78 0.00 10.13 9.72
CA ILE A 78 -0.54 8.91 9.13
C ILE A 78 -1.86 8.57 9.81
N PRO A 79 -2.81 7.97 9.09
CA PRO A 79 -4.13 7.65 9.65
C PRO A 79 -4.09 6.51 10.67
N LEU A 80 -3.15 5.58 10.53
CA LEU A 80 -3.01 4.40 11.39
C LEU A 80 -1.55 3.99 11.56
N VAL A 81 -1.10 3.78 12.81
CA VAL A 81 0.28 3.33 13.08
C VAL A 81 0.53 1.97 12.44
N TRP A 82 1.56 1.89 11.60
CA TRP A 82 2.03 0.67 10.94
C TRP A 82 3.12 0.00 11.81
N PRO A 83 2.81 -1.12 12.47
CA PRO A 83 3.76 -1.78 13.36
C PRO A 83 4.89 -2.47 12.59
N LYS A 84 6.06 -2.53 13.24
CA LYS A 84 7.19 -3.36 12.78
C LYS A 84 6.82 -4.84 12.88
N VAL A 85 7.25 -5.62 11.90
CA VAL A 85 7.16 -7.08 11.96
C VAL A 85 8.08 -7.58 13.07
N THR A 86 7.51 -8.22 14.09
CA THR A 86 8.24 -8.74 15.26
C THR A 86 8.59 -10.22 15.10
N ASN A 87 7.77 -11.00 14.39
CA ASN A 87 7.97 -12.41 14.12
C ASN A 87 7.87 -12.66 12.61
N LEU A 88 9.01 -12.85 11.96
CA LEU A 88 9.00 -13.35 10.58
C LEU A 88 8.65 -14.85 10.63
N PRO A 89 7.68 -15.33 9.84
CA PRO A 89 7.47 -16.77 9.65
C PRO A 89 8.82 -17.41 9.25
N GLY A 90 9.30 -18.37 10.05
CA GLY A 90 10.60 -19.03 9.83
C GLY A 90 11.79 -18.47 10.61
N SER A 91 11.64 -17.43 11.43
CA SER A 91 12.72 -17.05 12.35
C SER A 91 12.79 -18.07 13.49
N LYS A 92 13.63 -19.10 13.34
CA LYS A 92 14.03 -19.96 14.47
C LYS A 92 14.55 -19.04 15.58
N LYS A 93 13.95 -19.12 16.77
CA LYS A 93 14.56 -18.60 17.99
C LYS A 93 15.92 -19.28 18.11
N ARG A 94 17.00 -18.52 17.96
CA ARG A 94 18.33 -18.98 18.35
C ARG A 94 18.44 -18.84 19.85
#